data_AF-A0A926X9L6-F1
#
_entry.id   AF-A0A926X9L6-F1
#
_cell.length_a   1.000
_cell.length_b   1.000
_cell.length_c   1.000
_cell.angle_alpha   90.00
_cell.angle_beta   90.00
_cell.angle_gamma   90.00
#
_symmetry.space_group_name_H-M   'P 1'
#
loop_
_entity.id
_entity.type
_entity.pdbx_description
1 polymer ?
#
loop_
_entity_poly.entity_id
_entity_poly.type
_entity_poly.pdbx_seq_one_letter_code
_entity_poly.pdbx_strand_id
1 'polypeptide(L)' 'MVQEVVPQQTILGLVAAKIGVSLLHASAESVAPAGVVLRPLAEPTPELELAIAWNPEATNPVLPAFMAIVRDVTCQL' A
#
# COMPACT_ATOMS: atom_id res chain seq x y z
N MET A 1 -15.13 22.33 -7.39
CA MET A 1 -14.12 21.65 -8.22
C MET A 1 -13.85 20.30 -7.57
N VAL A 2 -14.13 19.20 -8.26
CA VAL A 2 -13.79 17.85 -7.81
C VAL A 2 -12.79 17.33 -8.82
N GLN A 3 -11.64 16.85 -8.35
CA GLN A 3 -10.61 16.30 -9.21
C GLN A 3 -10.38 14.84 -8.83
N GLU A 4 -10.58 13.95 -9.80
CA GLU A 4 -10.29 12.53 -9.69
C GLU A 4 -8.89 12.28 -10.27
N VAL A 5 -8.01 11.63 -9.50
CA VAL A 5 -6.60 11.41 -9.85
C VAL A 5 -6.29 9.93 -9.75
N VAL A 6 -5.76 9.35 -10.82
CA VAL A 6 -5.65 7.89 -11.00
C VAL A 6 -4.25 7.31 -10.64
N PRO A 7 -3.13 8.07 -10.59
CA PRO A 7 -1.88 7.56 -9.99
C PRO A 7 -1.67 8.07 -8.54
N GLN A 8 -1.42 7.13 -7.62
CA GLN A 8 -1.22 7.37 -6.18
C GLN A 8 -0.03 8.31 -5.87
N GLN A 9 1.01 8.32 -6.70
CA GLN A 9 2.18 9.21 -6.58
C GLN A 9 1.85 10.69 -6.86
N THR A 10 0.77 10.99 -7.59
CA THR A 10 0.36 12.36 -7.93
C THR A 10 -0.43 13.03 -6.80
N ILE A 11 -1.14 12.22 -5.99
CA ILE A 11 -2.04 12.71 -4.96
C ILE A 11 -1.29 13.32 -3.77
N LEU A 12 -0.22 12.68 -3.31
CA LEU A 12 0.57 13.17 -2.18
C LEU A 12 1.26 14.51 -2.47
N GLY A 13 1.67 14.75 -3.72
CA GLY A 13 2.22 16.03 -4.15
C GLY A 13 1.20 17.17 -4.06
N LEU A 14 -0.07 16.90 -4.35
CA LEU A 14 -1.15 17.88 -4.23
C LEU A 14 -1.46 18.20 -2.75
N VAL A 15 -1.49 17.17 -1.89
CA VAL A 15 -1.66 17.37 -0.44
C VAL A 15 -0.49 18.19 0.14
N ALA A 16 0.75 17.88 -0.26
CA ALA A 16 1.93 18.66 0.14
C ALA A 16 1.87 20.12 -0.36
N ALA A 17 1.30 20.35 -1.55
CA ALA A 17 1.00 21.67 -2.09
C ALA A 17 -0.22 22.35 -1.43
N LYS A 18 -0.79 21.75 -0.37
CA LYS A 18 -1.98 22.21 0.35
C LYS A 18 -3.26 22.24 -0.48
N ILE A 19 -3.33 21.40 -1.50
CA ILE A 19 -4.49 21.23 -2.37
C ILE A 19 -5.27 19.99 -1.92
N GLY A 20 -6.19 20.21 -0.97
CA GLY A 20 -7.14 19.20 -0.50
C GLY A 20 -6.57 18.15 0.45
N VAL A 21 -7.28 17.03 0.56
CA VAL A 21 -6.94 15.84 1.37
C VAL A 21 -7.18 14.59 0.53
N SER A 22 -6.58 13.47 0.93
CA SER A 22 -6.79 12.19 0.26
C SER A 22 -6.80 11.01 1.22
N LEU A 23 -7.40 9.92 0.76
CA LEU A 23 -7.40 8.62 1.42
C LEU A 23 -6.28 7.76 0.84
N LEU A 24 -5.50 7.12 1.71
CA LEU A 24 -4.38 6.28 1.35
C LEU A 24 -4.42 5.00 2.17
N HIS A 25 -3.80 3.93 1.65
CA HIS A 25 -3.57 2.72 2.42
C HIS A 25 -2.49 2.98 3.47
N ALA A 26 -2.58 2.29 4.62
CA ALA A 26 -1.63 2.45 5.72
C ALA A 26 -0.16 2.23 5.29
N SER A 27 0.09 1.35 4.31
CA SER A 27 1.43 1.08 3.77
C SER A 27 2.12 2.31 3.13
N ALA A 28 1.35 3.33 2.75
CA ALA A 28 1.89 4.57 2.18
C ALA A 28 2.63 5.44 3.20
N GLU A 29 2.56 5.12 4.51
CA GLU A 29 3.30 5.84 5.56
C GLU A 29 4.81 5.86 5.30
N SER A 30 5.35 4.77 4.76
CA SER A 30 6.77 4.65 4.40
C SER A 30 7.24 5.62 3.31
N VAL A 31 6.33 6.20 2.53
CA VAL A 31 6.63 7.05 1.36
C VAL A 31 5.98 8.43 1.43
N ALA A 32 5.45 8.82 2.59
CA ALA A 32 4.82 10.13 2.76
C ALA A 32 5.86 11.27 2.62
N PRO A 33 5.66 12.24 1.71
CA PRO A 33 6.58 13.35 1.55
C PRO A 33 6.52 14.31 2.75
N ALA A 34 7.62 15.02 2.97
CA ALA A 34 7.69 16.05 4.00
C ALA A 34 6.56 17.07 3.85
N GLY A 35 5.93 17.44 4.97
CA GLY A 35 4.81 18.39 4.99
C GLY A 35 3.42 17.76 4.86
N VAL A 36 3.33 16.43 4.72
CA VAL A 36 2.07 15.69 4.81
C VAL A 36 1.94 15.02 6.18
N VAL A 37 0.77 15.13 6.80
CA VAL A 37 0.43 14.42 8.03
C VAL A 37 -0.58 13.32 7.69
N LEU A 38 -0.24 12.08 8.01
CA LEU A 38 -1.16 10.96 7.94
C LEU A 38 -1.97 10.87 9.23
N ARG A 39 -3.28 10.64 9.10
CA ARG A 39 -4.17 10.43 10.24
C ARG A 39 -4.99 9.15 10.02
N PRO A 40 -5.05 8.25 11.02
CA PRO A 40 -5.97 7.12 10.99
C PRO A 40 -7.43 7.61 10.87
N LEU A 41 -8.25 6.85 10.15
CA LEU A 41 -9.69 7.07 10.13
C LEU A 41 -10.29 6.53 11.43
N ALA A 42 -11.23 7.26 12.02
CA ALA A 42 -11.84 6.89 13.29
C ALA A 42 -12.94 5.82 13.15
N GLU A 43 -13.54 5.74 11.97
CA GLU A 43 -14.58 4.77 11.67
C GLU A 43 -13.94 3.42 11.28
N PRO A 44 -14.65 2.29 11.48
CA PRO A 44 -14.20 1.00 10.95
C PRO A 44 -14.00 1.09 9.43
N THR A 45 -12.76 0.89 8.99
CA THR A 45 -12.38 0.94 7.57
C THR A 45 -12.16 -0.44 7.00
N PRO A 46 -12.45 -0.65 5.70
CA PRO A 46 -12.09 -1.89 5.02
C PRO A 46 -10.58 -2.13 5.11
N GLU A 47 -10.20 -3.34 5.52
CA GLU A 47 -8.81 -3.79 5.44
C GLU A 47 -8.54 -4.32 4.03
N LEU A 48 -7.39 -3.95 3.47
CA LEU A 48 -6.92 -4.55 2.22
C LEU A 48 -6.12 -5.81 2.54
N GLU A 49 -6.62 -6.94 2.10
CA GLU A 49 -5.87 -8.19 2.11
C GLU A 49 -4.82 -8.20 1.00
N LEU A 50 -3.58 -8.53 1.36
CA LEU A 50 -2.52 -8.81 0.40
C LEU A 50 -2.40 -10.32 0.22
N ALA A 51 -2.60 -10.80 -1.02
CA ALA A 51 -2.55 -12.21 -1.35
C ALA A 51 -1.51 -12.50 -2.44
N ILE A 52 -1.05 -13.76 -2.48
CA ILE A 52 -0.15 -14.27 -3.51
C ILE A 52 -0.87 -15.40 -4.24
N ALA A 53 -0.86 -15.34 -5.57
CA ALA A 53 -1.41 -16.39 -6.43
C ALA A 53 -0.32 -16.97 -7.32
N TRP A 54 -0.34 -18.29 -7.51
CA TRP A 54 0.58 -19.00 -8.40
C TRP A 54 -0.15 -20.16 -9.07
N ASN A 55 0.42 -20.66 -10.19
CA ASN A 55 -0.06 -21.90 -10.80
C ASN A 55 0.33 -23.09 -9.91
N PRO A 56 -0.62 -23.92 -9.46
CA PRO A 56 -0.31 -25.13 -8.67
C PRO A 56 0.66 -26.09 -9.35
N GLU A 57 0.73 -26.08 -10.69
CA GLU A 57 1.64 -26.93 -11.48
C GLU A 57 2.99 -26.26 -11.78
N ALA A 58 3.28 -25.10 -11.20
CA ALA A 58 4.55 -24.42 -11.42
C ALA A 58 5.72 -25.25 -10.86
N THR A 59 6.66 -25.63 -11.73
CA THR A 59 7.87 -26.39 -11.39
C THR A 59 9.09 -25.52 -11.12
N ASN A 60 8.95 -24.19 -11.20
CA ASN A 60 10.05 -23.28 -10.99
C ASN A 60 10.55 -23.36 -9.53
N PRO A 61 11.81 -23.75 -9.28
CA PRO A 61 12.35 -23.90 -7.92
C PRO A 61 12.42 -22.58 -7.14
N VAL A 62 12.26 -21.43 -7.79
CA VAL A 62 12.19 -20.12 -7.13
C VAL A 62 10.90 -19.97 -6.33
N LEU A 63 9.79 -20.62 -6.71
CA LEU A 63 8.50 -20.45 -6.04
C LEU A 63 8.55 -20.87 -4.54
N PRO A 64 9.07 -22.05 -4.17
CA PRO A 64 9.26 -22.41 -2.77
C PRO A 64 10.16 -21.42 -2.00
N ALA A 65 11.26 -20.95 -2.62
CA ALA A 65 12.18 -20.01 -1.99
C ALA A 65 11.52 -18.65 -1.74
N PHE A 66 10.78 -18.13 -2.72
CA PHE A 66 10.00 -16.91 -2.58
C PHE A 66 8.93 -17.03 -1.48
N MET A 67 8.19 -18.14 -1.42
CA MET A 67 7.22 -18.36 -0.35
C MET A 67 7.86 -18.43 1.04
N ALA A 68 9.06 -19.01 1.16
CA ALA A 68 9.79 -19.01 2.43
C ALA A 68 10.14 -17.58 2.87
N ILE A 69 10.62 -16.74 1.95
CA ILE A 69 10.92 -15.33 2.23
C ILE A 69 9.65 -14.58 2.65
N VAL A 70 8.55 -14.75 1.91
CA VAL A 70 7.28 -14.09 2.25
C VAL A 70 6.86 -14.45 3.67
N ARG A 71 6.86 -15.74 4.02
CA ARG A 71 6.48 -16.21 5.36
C ARG A 71 7.36 -15.59 6.45
N ASP A 72 8.66 -15.51 6.23
CA ASP A 72 9.60 -14.90 7.17
C ASP A 72 9.31 -13.41 7.37
N VAL A 73 9.16 -12.65 6.28
CA VAL A 73 8.87 -11.20 6.34
C VAL A 73 7.50 -10.93 6.97
N THR A 74 6.48 -11.76 6.69
CA THR A 74 5.14 -11.58 7.27
C THR A 74 5.01 -12.04 8.72
N CYS A 75 5.91 -12.91 9.22
CA CYS A 75 5.95 -13.26 10.65
C CYS A 75 6.60 -12.17 11.51
N GLN A 76 7.31 -11.23 10.88
CA GLN A 76 7.98 -10.11 11.54
C GLN A 76 7.12 -8.84 11.60
N LEU A 77 6.00 -8.82 10.88
CA LEU A 77 4.96 -7.78 10.94
C LEU A 77 3.92 -8.13 12.02
#